data_AF-I2Q7T8-F1
#
_entry.id   AF-I2Q7T8-F1
#
_cell.length_a   1.000
_cell.length_b   1.000
_cell.length_c   1.000
_cell.angle_alpha   90.00
_cell.angle_beta   90.00
_cell.angle_gamma   90.00
#
_symmetry.space_group_name_H-M   'P 1'
#
loop_
_entity.id
_entity.type
_entity.pdbx_description
1 polymer ?
#
loop_
_entity_poly.entity_id
_entity_poly.type
_entity_poly.pdbx_seq_one_letter_code
_entity_poly.pdbx_strand_id
1 'polypeptide(L)'
;MFGLFNSRRKVATIAAVEAIRPLIASIQHSQGLSPGFWTTPYILGFLTFTAGHHAKLATRGSIKTEELGAAMGDILTSVSNLNGRALVARTVEMSSNDDVDFNRGADDAAAICFYTMRILKNEAEHPLVTMASKVAQRSTDAGNTEPERRAYIASMMMMLSLMSEVHGIT
;
A
#
# COMPACT_ATOMS: atom_id res chain seq x y z
N MET A 1 37.04 -0.08 11.28
CA MET A 1 36.05 0.80 10.61
C MET A 1 34.69 0.08 10.63
N PHE A 2 33.96 0.14 11.75
CA PHE A 2 32.69 -0.59 11.96
C PHE A 2 31.49 0.26 11.49
N GLY A 3 31.36 0.42 10.18
CA GLY A 3 30.32 1.23 9.55
C GLY A 3 29.07 0.44 9.16
N LEU A 4 27.96 0.72 9.84
CA LEU A 4 26.56 0.61 9.37
C LEU A 4 26.13 -0.66 8.60
N PHE A 5 26.02 -1.80 9.29
CA PHE A 5 25.00 -2.78 8.91
C PHE A 5 23.68 -2.36 9.56
N ASN A 6 22.86 -1.55 8.86
CA ASN A 6 21.47 -1.35 9.30
C ASN A 6 20.79 -2.73 9.32
N SER A 7 20.13 -3.08 10.42
CA SER A 7 19.39 -4.35 10.50
C SER A 7 18.31 -4.40 9.41
N ARG A 8 18.08 -5.57 8.82
CA ARG A 8 17.06 -5.76 7.76
C ARG A 8 15.69 -5.23 8.18
N ARG A 9 15.32 -5.42 9.45
CA ARG A 9 14.12 -4.85 10.08
C ARG A 9 14.07 -3.32 9.93
N LYS A 10 15.17 -2.62 10.25
CA LYS A 10 15.24 -1.16 10.14
C LYS A 10 15.15 -0.70 8.68
N VAL A 11 15.87 -1.36 7.76
CA VAL A 11 15.80 -1.06 6.32
C VAL A 11 14.37 -1.24 5.78
N ALA A 12 13.74 -2.37 6.11
CA ALA A 12 12.35 -2.66 5.74
C ALA A 12 11.37 -1.63 6.30
N THR A 13 11.53 -1.28 7.59
CA THR A 13 10.65 -0.32 8.28
C THR A 13 10.71 1.06 7.63
N ILE A 14 11.91 1.58 7.37
CA ILE A 14 12.10 2.90 6.75
C ILE A 14 11.45 2.93 5.36
N ALA A 15 11.77 1.97 4.50
CA ALA A 15 11.26 1.94 3.13
C ALA A 15 9.73 1.85 3.07
N ALA A 16 9.12 1.02 3.92
CA ALA A 16 7.67 0.88 3.98
C ALA A 16 6.98 2.14 4.54
N VAL A 17 7.55 2.77 5.58
CA VAL A 17 7.03 4.03 6.13
C VAL A 17 7.12 5.16 5.09
N GLU A 18 8.23 5.27 4.38
CA GLU A 18 8.40 6.28 3.32
C GLU A 18 7.43 6.08 2.16
N ALA A 19 7.08 4.83 1.83
CA ALA A 19 6.09 4.52 0.80
C ALA A 19 4.65 4.86 1.24
N ILE A 20 4.30 4.57 2.50
CA ILE A 20 2.91 4.64 2.97
C ILE A 20 2.55 6.02 3.53
N ARG A 21 3.48 6.70 4.21
CA ARG A 21 3.19 7.97 4.88
C ARG A 21 2.62 9.05 3.93
N PRO A 22 3.14 9.23 2.70
CA PRO A 22 2.56 10.19 1.76
C PRO A 22 1.11 9.85 1.36
N LEU A 23 0.77 8.57 1.27
CA LEU A 23 -0.59 8.12 0.96
C LEU A 23 -1.56 8.56 2.06
N ILE A 24 -1.23 8.24 3.31
CA ILE A 24 -2.07 8.60 4.47
C ILE A 24 -2.15 10.11 4.62
N ALA A 25 -1.04 10.82 4.47
CA ALA A 25 -1.02 12.28 4.55
C ALA A 25 -1.93 12.91 3.49
N SER A 26 -1.95 12.36 2.27
CA SER A 26 -2.81 12.83 1.20
C SER A 26 -4.30 12.60 1.52
N ILE A 27 -4.66 11.44 2.06
CA ILE A 27 -6.05 11.15 2.49
C ILE A 27 -6.44 12.07 3.67
N GLN A 28 -5.59 12.17 4.69
CA GLN A 28 -5.82 13.01 5.87
C GLN A 28 -5.99 14.49 5.51
N HIS A 29 -5.21 14.99 4.54
CA HIS A 29 -5.30 16.38 4.10
C HIS A 29 -6.53 16.65 3.23
N SER A 30 -6.93 15.70 2.37
CA SER A 30 -8.02 15.89 1.42
C SER A 30 -9.41 15.58 2.00
N GLN A 31 -9.50 14.56 2.85
CA GLN A 31 -10.77 13.99 3.33
C GLN A 31 -10.85 13.90 4.86
N GLY A 32 -9.70 13.94 5.54
CA GLY A 32 -9.59 13.47 6.91
C GLY A 32 -9.55 11.94 6.99
N LEU A 33 -9.18 11.42 8.16
CA LEU A 33 -9.27 9.99 8.46
C LEU A 33 -10.53 9.73 9.29
N SER A 34 -11.38 8.81 8.82
CA SER A 34 -12.56 8.41 9.59
C SER A 34 -12.15 7.72 10.89
N PRO A 35 -12.99 7.75 11.96
CA PRO A 35 -12.67 7.13 13.24
C PRO A 35 -12.32 5.63 13.16
N GLY A 36 -12.82 4.94 12.14
CA GLY A 36 -12.57 3.51 11.90
C GLY A 36 -11.45 3.20 10.91
N PHE A 37 -10.79 4.21 10.33
CA PHE A 37 -9.84 4.06 9.21
C PHE A 37 -8.81 2.94 9.45
N TRP A 38 -8.19 2.92 10.63
CA TRP A 38 -7.14 1.96 10.99
C TRP A 38 -7.64 0.56 11.34
N THR A 39 -8.96 0.37 11.40
CA THR A 39 -9.60 -0.90 11.73
C THR A 39 -10.42 -1.48 10.57
N THR A 40 -10.61 -0.71 9.50
CA THR A 40 -11.31 -1.15 8.29
C THR A 40 -10.52 -2.29 7.63
N PRO A 41 -11.13 -3.47 7.37
CA PRO A 41 -10.43 -4.61 6.78
C PRO A 41 -9.73 -4.27 5.46
N TYR A 42 -10.41 -3.57 4.55
CA TYR A 42 -9.83 -3.12 3.29
C TYR A 42 -8.57 -2.28 3.49
N ILE A 43 -8.62 -1.25 4.36
CA ILE A 43 -7.49 -0.35 4.61
C ILE A 43 -6.31 -1.13 5.19
N LEU A 44 -6.57 -2.06 6.11
CA LEU A 44 -5.53 -2.91 6.67
C LEU A 44 -4.92 -3.84 5.62
N GLY A 45 -5.73 -4.47 4.75
CA GLY A 45 -5.25 -5.30 3.65
C GLY A 45 -4.37 -4.52 2.69
N PHE A 46 -4.84 -3.34 2.27
CA PHE A 46 -4.11 -2.45 1.37
C PHE A 46 -2.76 -2.04 1.97
N LEU A 47 -2.77 -1.47 3.18
CA LEU A 47 -1.55 -0.94 3.81
C LEU A 47 -0.55 -2.05 4.17
N THR A 48 -1.01 -3.21 4.64
CA THR A 48 -0.10 -4.31 4.97
C THR A 48 0.53 -4.95 3.75
N PHE A 49 -0.21 -5.07 2.64
CA PHE A 49 0.38 -5.53 1.38
C PHE A 49 1.44 -4.53 0.89
N THR A 50 1.07 -3.25 0.77
CA THR A 50 2.01 -2.20 0.32
C THR A 50 3.26 -2.17 1.20
N ALA A 51 3.11 -2.19 2.52
CA ALA A 51 4.22 -2.21 3.47
C ALA A 51 5.11 -3.44 3.25
N GLY A 52 4.50 -4.62 3.17
CA GLY A 52 5.20 -5.89 3.03
C GLY A 52 5.96 -5.97 1.70
N HIS A 53 5.37 -5.44 0.63
CA HIS A 53 5.98 -5.34 -0.67
C HIS A 53 7.24 -4.45 -0.64
N HIS A 54 7.12 -3.22 -0.15
CA HIS A 54 8.27 -2.30 -0.05
C HIS A 54 9.35 -2.80 0.92
N ALA A 55 8.97 -3.44 2.03
CA ALA A 55 9.90 -4.08 2.95
C ALA A 55 10.72 -5.20 2.27
N LYS A 56 10.05 -6.07 1.51
CA LYS A 56 10.72 -7.14 0.74
C LYS A 56 11.61 -6.56 -0.36
N LEU A 57 11.16 -5.56 -1.10
CA LEU A 57 11.97 -4.91 -2.14
C LEU A 57 13.25 -4.29 -1.56
N ALA A 58 13.12 -3.49 -0.50
CA ALA A 58 14.25 -2.80 0.13
C ALA A 58 15.29 -3.76 0.71
N THR A 59 14.85 -4.94 1.15
CA THR A 59 15.72 -6.00 1.67
C THR A 59 16.11 -7.04 0.62
N ARG A 60 15.73 -6.83 -0.66
CA ARG A 60 15.95 -7.78 -1.76
C ARG A 60 15.45 -9.20 -1.45
N GLY A 61 14.34 -9.29 -0.73
CA GLY A 61 13.71 -10.55 -0.29
C GLY A 61 14.44 -11.26 0.86
N SER A 62 15.51 -10.70 1.40
CA SER A 62 16.32 -11.36 2.44
C SER A 62 15.74 -11.28 3.85
N ILE A 63 14.70 -10.47 4.09
CA ILE A 63 14.05 -10.37 5.41
C ILE A 63 13.30 -11.66 5.75
N LYS A 64 13.52 -12.19 6.96
CA LYS A 64 12.81 -13.38 7.44
C LYS A 64 11.37 -13.04 7.86
N THR A 65 10.49 -14.03 7.89
CA THR A 65 9.08 -13.85 8.28
C THR A 65 8.92 -13.22 9.66
N GLU A 66 9.70 -13.64 10.65
CA GLU A 66 9.63 -13.12 12.01
C GLU A 66 10.11 -11.66 12.07
N GLU A 67 11.19 -11.35 11.35
CA GLU A 67 11.70 -9.96 11.21
C GLU A 67 10.71 -9.07 10.46
N LEU A 68 10.02 -9.61 9.45
CA LEU A 68 9.00 -8.90 8.69
C LEU A 68 7.77 -8.61 9.55
N GLY A 69 7.31 -9.57 10.36
CA GLY A 69 6.21 -9.37 11.31
C GLY A 69 6.55 -8.28 12.35
N ALA A 70 7.78 -8.31 12.88
CA ALA A 70 8.25 -7.26 13.77
C ALA A 70 8.37 -5.88 13.08
N ALA A 71 8.89 -5.85 11.85
CA ALA A 71 8.93 -4.63 11.04
C ALA A 71 7.52 -4.09 10.77
N MET A 72 6.55 -4.96 10.46
CA MET A 72 5.16 -4.56 10.22
C MET A 72 4.56 -3.89 11.45
N GLY A 73 4.83 -4.41 12.65
CA GLY A 73 4.41 -3.79 13.90
C GLY A 73 4.99 -2.37 14.07
N ASP A 74 6.27 -2.17 13.73
CA ASP A 74 6.91 -0.86 13.79
C ASP A 74 6.34 0.10 12.73
N ILE A 75 6.12 -0.39 11.51
CA ILE A 75 5.56 0.37 10.39
C ILE A 75 4.18 0.88 10.78
N LEU A 76 3.28 -0.02 11.19
CA LEU A 76 1.91 0.34 11.57
C LEU A 76 1.88 1.28 12.77
N THR A 77 2.74 1.08 13.76
CA THR A 77 2.88 2.03 14.89
C THR A 77 3.31 3.41 14.40
N SER A 78 4.31 3.48 13.51
CA SER A 78 4.88 4.72 12.99
C SER A 78 3.90 5.53 12.13
N VAL A 79 3.01 4.86 11.40
CA VAL A 79 2.07 5.55 10.50
C VAL A 79 0.71 5.84 11.14
N SER A 80 0.30 5.07 12.14
CA SER A 80 -1.01 5.22 12.80
C SER A 80 -0.95 5.89 14.18
N ASN A 81 0.21 5.89 14.83
CA ASN A 81 0.36 6.18 16.27
C ASN A 81 -0.49 5.27 17.19
N LEU A 82 -0.95 4.11 16.69
CA LEU A 82 -1.66 3.09 17.47
C LEU A 82 -0.73 1.93 17.86
N ASN A 83 -1.28 0.96 18.59
CA ASN A 83 -0.57 -0.28 18.88
C ASN A 83 -0.42 -1.14 17.61
N GLY A 84 0.70 -0.97 16.89
CA GLY A 84 0.94 -1.68 15.64
C GLY A 84 1.00 -3.20 15.79
N ARG A 85 1.40 -3.74 16.95
CA ARG A 85 1.36 -5.20 17.19
C ARG A 85 -0.06 -5.74 17.21
N ALA A 86 -0.99 -4.99 17.81
CA ALA A 86 -2.41 -5.36 17.81
C ALA A 86 -2.99 -5.31 16.38
N LEU A 87 -2.59 -4.31 15.58
CA LEU A 87 -2.98 -4.23 14.17
C LEU A 87 -2.41 -5.39 13.35
N VAL A 88 -1.14 -5.78 13.57
CA VAL A 88 -0.56 -6.97 12.91
C VAL A 88 -1.34 -8.24 13.29
N ALA A 89 -1.65 -8.44 14.57
CA ALA A 89 -2.43 -9.59 15.01
C ALA A 89 -3.80 -9.64 14.31
N ARG A 90 -4.46 -8.48 14.18
CA ARG A 90 -5.72 -8.35 13.45
C ARG A 90 -5.59 -8.68 11.96
N THR A 91 -4.51 -8.26 11.31
CA THR A 91 -4.28 -8.57 9.89
C THR A 91 -4.03 -10.06 9.66
N VAL A 92 -3.35 -10.73 10.60
CA VAL A 92 -3.14 -12.18 10.56
C VAL A 92 -4.47 -12.92 10.75
N GLU A 93 -5.32 -12.45 11.66
CA GLU A 93 -6.67 -12.99 11.86
C GLU A 93 -7.53 -12.85 10.61
N MET A 94 -7.61 -11.65 10.02
CA MET A 94 -8.37 -11.39 8.79
C MET A 94 -7.89 -12.25 7.62
N SER A 95 -6.57 -12.34 7.42
CA SER A 95 -5.99 -13.19 6.39
C SER A 95 -6.25 -14.68 6.63
N SER A 96 -6.26 -15.14 7.88
CA SER A 96 -6.51 -16.56 8.21
C SER A 96 -7.98 -16.94 8.04
N ASN A 97 -8.88 -15.96 8.11
CA ASN A 97 -10.32 -16.13 7.95
C ASN A 97 -10.81 -15.85 6.52
N ASP A 98 -9.90 -15.61 5.57
CA ASP A 98 -10.21 -15.20 4.19
C ASP A 98 -11.20 -14.02 4.12
N ASP A 99 -11.02 -13.02 4.99
CA ASP A 99 -11.85 -11.82 5.02
C ASP A 99 -11.85 -11.13 3.64
N VAL A 100 -13.05 -11.04 3.04
CA VAL A 100 -13.23 -10.61 1.65
C VAL A 100 -12.75 -9.17 1.43
N ASP A 101 -13.05 -8.27 2.37
CA ASP A 101 -12.66 -6.86 2.24
C ASP A 101 -11.17 -6.68 2.46
N PHE A 102 -10.59 -7.40 3.42
CA PHE A 102 -9.14 -7.44 3.62
C PHE A 102 -8.41 -7.93 2.36
N ASN A 103 -8.85 -9.05 1.79
CA ASN A 103 -8.26 -9.62 0.58
C ASN A 103 -8.41 -8.69 -0.62
N ARG A 104 -9.59 -8.06 -0.79
CA ARG A 104 -9.83 -7.05 -1.83
C ARG A 104 -8.84 -5.87 -1.71
N GLY A 105 -8.63 -5.35 -0.50
CA GLY A 105 -7.65 -4.29 -0.26
C GLY A 105 -6.21 -4.72 -0.59
N ALA A 106 -5.83 -5.94 -0.22
CA ALA A 106 -4.52 -6.50 -0.53
C ALA A 106 -4.31 -6.71 -2.04
N ASP A 107 -5.32 -7.18 -2.76
CA ASP A 107 -5.27 -7.41 -4.21
C ASP A 107 -5.17 -6.09 -4.99
N ASP A 108 -5.92 -5.05 -4.60
CA ASP A 108 -5.81 -3.73 -5.21
C ASP A 108 -4.41 -3.13 -4.99
N ALA A 109 -3.87 -3.25 -3.77
CA ALA A 109 -2.50 -2.84 -3.48
C ALA A 109 -1.47 -3.64 -4.32
N ALA A 110 -1.69 -4.94 -4.49
CA ALA A 110 -0.84 -5.79 -5.33
C ALA A 110 -0.86 -5.37 -6.79
N ALA A 111 -2.04 -5.09 -7.34
CA ALA A 111 -2.21 -4.61 -8.69
C ALA A 111 -1.44 -3.29 -8.92
N ILE A 112 -1.53 -2.35 -7.98
CA ILE A 112 -0.82 -1.06 -8.05
C ILE A 112 0.70 -1.26 -7.98
N CYS A 113 1.19 -2.05 -7.02
CA CYS A 113 2.62 -2.34 -6.88
C CYS A 113 3.18 -3.05 -8.14
N PHE A 114 2.47 -4.04 -8.68
CA PHE A 114 2.93 -4.75 -9.88
C PHE A 114 2.81 -3.91 -11.15
N TYR A 115 1.80 -3.03 -11.24
CA TYR A 115 1.65 -2.09 -12.34
C TYR A 115 2.80 -1.09 -12.41
N THR A 116 3.17 -0.51 -11.26
CA THR A 116 4.30 0.42 -11.15
C THR A 116 5.64 -0.24 -11.50
N MET A 117 5.77 -1.54 -11.22
CA MET A 117 6.94 -2.36 -11.57
C MET A 117 6.92 -2.96 -12.99
N ARG A 118 5.85 -2.76 -13.77
CA ARG A 118 5.64 -3.38 -15.12
C ARG A 118 5.65 -4.91 -15.12
N ILE A 119 5.22 -5.52 -14.02
CA ILE A 119 5.12 -6.98 -13.89
C ILE A 119 3.68 -7.45 -13.70
N LEU A 120 2.72 -6.53 -13.75
CA LEU A 120 1.30 -6.87 -13.69
C LEU A 120 0.91 -7.64 -14.97
N LYS A 121 0.45 -8.87 -14.78
CA LYS A 121 -0.07 -9.70 -15.87
C LYS A 121 -1.42 -9.16 -16.32
N ASN A 122 -1.70 -9.27 -17.62
CA ASN A 122 -2.95 -8.82 -18.24
C ASN A 122 -3.29 -7.35 -17.90
N GLU A 123 -2.27 -6.48 -17.84
CA GLU A 123 -2.40 -5.06 -17.48
C GLU A 123 -3.52 -4.35 -18.25
N ALA A 124 -3.66 -4.63 -19.55
CA ALA A 124 -4.68 -4.02 -20.41
C ALA A 124 -6.12 -4.42 -20.06
N GLU A 125 -6.31 -5.58 -19.44
CA GLU A 125 -7.61 -6.15 -19.07
C GLU A 125 -7.95 -5.91 -17.60
N HIS A 126 -6.97 -5.47 -16.79
CA HIS A 126 -7.17 -5.29 -15.37
C HIS A 126 -8.14 -4.12 -15.09
N PRO A 127 -9.29 -4.35 -14.42
CA PRO A 127 -10.33 -3.33 -14.27
C PRO A 127 -9.84 -2.01 -13.69
N LEU A 128 -9.03 -2.08 -12.62
CA LEU A 128 -8.46 -0.90 -11.97
C LEU A 128 -7.53 -0.10 -12.90
N VAL A 129 -6.72 -0.78 -13.72
CA VAL A 129 -5.84 -0.13 -14.71
C VAL A 129 -6.67 0.51 -15.82
N THR A 130 -7.69 -0.20 -16.32
CA THR A 130 -8.56 0.32 -17.38
C THR A 130 -9.34 1.54 -16.91
N MET A 131 -9.88 1.53 -15.69
CA MET A 131 -10.58 2.67 -15.10
C MET A 131 -9.66 3.87 -14.90
N ALA A 132 -8.50 3.65 -14.27
CA ALA A 132 -7.50 4.68 -14.06
C ALA A 132 -6.97 5.27 -15.38
N SER A 133 -6.75 4.44 -16.39
CA SER A 133 -6.31 4.86 -17.72
C SER A 133 -7.35 5.74 -18.42
N LYS A 134 -8.65 5.43 -18.29
CA LYS A 134 -9.73 6.26 -18.83
C LYS A 134 -9.79 7.63 -18.17
N VAL A 135 -9.54 7.72 -16.87
CA VAL A 135 -9.43 9.00 -16.16
C VAL A 135 -8.20 9.77 -16.65
N ALA A 136 -7.04 9.10 -16.74
CA ALA A 136 -5.80 9.70 -17.21
C ALA A 136 -5.86 10.23 -18.65
N GLN A 137 -6.55 9.53 -19.56
CA GLN A 137 -6.75 9.99 -20.94
C GLN A 137 -7.52 11.31 -21.06
N ARG A 138 -8.35 11.63 -20.06
CA ARG A 138 -9.14 12.87 -20.02
C ARG A 138 -8.41 14.01 -19.33
N SER A 139 -7.25 13.73 -18.71
CA SER A 139 -6.48 14.68 -17.94
C SER A 139 -5.34 15.28 -18.77
N THR A 140 -5.14 16.58 -18.65
CA THR A 140 -3.96 17.29 -19.18
C THR A 140 -2.71 17.05 -18.35
N ASP A 141 -2.85 16.47 -17.15
CA ASP A 141 -1.80 16.34 -16.16
C ASP A 141 -1.07 14.99 -16.23
N ALA A 142 -1.45 14.11 -17.17
CA ALA A 142 -0.92 12.75 -17.31
C ALA A 142 0.55 12.68 -17.78
N GLY A 143 1.28 13.79 -17.79
CA GLY A 143 2.65 13.89 -18.25
C GLY A 143 2.82 13.64 -19.75
N ASN A 144 4.00 13.98 -20.25
CA ASN A 144 4.33 13.86 -21.68
C ASN A 144 5.17 12.61 -21.97
N THR A 145 5.74 11.99 -20.94
CA THR A 145 6.53 10.76 -21.05
C THR A 145 5.75 9.54 -20.58
N GLU A 146 6.13 8.35 -21.05
CA GLU A 146 5.51 7.11 -20.58
C GLU A 146 5.72 6.85 -19.07
N PRO A 147 6.90 7.13 -18.47
CA PRO A 147 7.07 7.02 -17.02
C PRO A 147 6.15 7.95 -16.22
N GLU A 148 5.99 9.20 -16.64
CA GLU A 148 5.07 10.15 -15.99
C GLU A 148 3.63 9.69 -16.12
N ARG A 149 3.22 9.24 -17.30
CA ARG A 149 1.88 8.71 -17.54
C ARG A 149 1.57 7.48 -16.68
N ARG A 150 2.53 6.57 -16.56
CA ARG A 150 2.40 5.39 -15.71
C ARG A 150 2.31 5.78 -14.23
N ALA A 151 3.12 6.72 -13.76
CA ALA A 151 3.02 7.24 -12.40
C ALA A 151 1.65 7.90 -12.15
N TYR A 152 1.14 8.66 -13.12
CA TYR A 152 -0.18 9.26 -13.05
C TYR A 152 -1.30 8.21 -12.99
N ILE A 153 -1.27 7.20 -13.86
CA ILE A 153 -2.25 6.09 -13.83
C ILE A 153 -2.18 5.35 -12.49
N ALA A 154 -0.99 5.04 -11.98
CA ALA A 154 -0.85 4.40 -10.67
C ALA A 154 -1.44 5.28 -9.55
N SER A 155 -1.26 6.60 -9.61
CA SER A 155 -1.86 7.53 -8.66
C SER A 155 -3.40 7.54 -8.74
N MET A 156 -3.96 7.44 -9.96
CA MET A 156 -5.41 7.30 -10.15
C MET A 156 -5.92 5.96 -9.62
N MET A 157 -5.18 4.86 -9.82
CA MET A 157 -5.54 3.55 -9.25
C MET A 157 -5.62 3.63 -7.72
N MET A 158 -4.59 4.21 -7.07
CA MET A 158 -4.60 4.41 -5.62
C MET A 158 -5.78 5.26 -5.15
N MET A 159 -6.06 6.37 -5.83
CA MET A 159 -7.19 7.23 -5.46
C MET A 159 -8.53 6.53 -5.64
N LEU A 160 -8.75 5.84 -6.77
CA LEU A 160 -10.00 5.11 -7.00
C LEU A 160 -10.22 4.02 -5.94
N SER A 161 -9.17 3.27 -5.61
CA SER A 161 -9.20 2.21 -4.59
C SER A 161 -9.42 2.74 -3.17
N LEU A 162 -8.70 3.78 -2.75
CA LEU A 162 -8.79 4.27 -1.37
C LEU A 162 -9.98 5.21 -1.15
N MET A 163 -10.39 5.98 -2.16
CA MET A 163 -11.49 6.95 -2.00
C MET A 163 -12.85 6.28 -1.95
N SER A 164 -13.11 5.17 -2.65
CA SER A 164 -14.39 4.45 -2.52
C SER A 164 -14.62 4.02 -1.06
N GLU A 165 -13.57 3.57 -0.41
CA GLU A 165 -13.61 3.01 0.94
C GLU A 165 -13.63 4.09 2.02
N VAL A 166 -12.95 5.22 1.81
CA VAL A 166 -13.00 6.35 2.76
C VAL A 166 -14.39 7.01 2.78
N HIS A 167 -15.11 7.02 1.66
CA HIS A 167 -16.47 7.58 1.58
C HIS A 167 -17.58 6.58 1.93
N GLY A 168 -17.27 5.29 2.12
CA GLY A 168 -18.29 4.26 2.31
C GLY A 168 -19.24 4.10 1.11
N ILE A 169 -18.76 4.40 -0.10
CA ILE A 169 -19.51 4.19 -1.34
C ILE A 169 -19.16 2.78 -1.83
N THR A 170 -19.78 1.78 -1.21
CA THR A 170 -19.76 0.38 -1.66
C THR A 170 -21.19 -0.16 -1.74
#